data_AF-A0A067SAB2-F1
#
_entry.id   AF-A0A067SAB2-F1
#
_cell.length_a   1.000
_cell.length_b   1.000
_cell.length_c   1.000
_cell.angle_alpha   90.00
_cell.angle_beta   90.00
_cell.angle_gamma   90.00
#
_symmetry.space_group_name_H-M   'P 1'
#
loop_
_entity.id
_entity.type
_entity.pdbx_description
1 polymer ?
#
loop_
_entity_poly.entity_id
_entity_poly.type
_entity_poly.pdbx_seq_one_letter_code
_entity_poly.pdbx_strand_id
1 'polypeptide(L)'
;MAALKILVADASQTSKLDALCYLERARNVDKDSGGEFVLELFDFQIEGPNGTHQCVVSELLGTGVHGHPQIPVPLAKSMSV
;
A
#
# COMPACT_ATOMS: atom_id res chain seq x y z
N MET A 1 -0.44 -15.69 2.87
CA MET A 1 -0.05 -14.93 1.66
C MET A 1 0.09 -13.47 2.07
N ALA A 2 0.93 -12.69 1.38
CA ALA A 2 1.19 -11.31 1.74
C ALA A 2 1.08 -10.40 0.51
N ALA A 3 0.78 -9.13 0.74
CA ALA A 3 0.82 -8.08 -0.29
C ALA A 3 2.07 -7.20 -0.07
N LEU A 4 2.76 -6.85 -1.15
CA LEU A 4 3.95 -6.00 -1.12
C LEU A 4 3.67 -4.71 -1.90
N LYS A 5 3.93 -3.57 -1.25
CA LYS A 5 3.90 -2.24 -1.84
C LYS A 5 5.29 -1.64 -1.84
N ILE A 6 5.81 -1.30 -3.03
CA ILE A 6 7.12 -0.67 -3.21
C ILE A 6 6.88 0.82 -3.51
N LEU A 7 7.42 1.70 -2.68
CA LEU A 7 7.33 3.14 -2.89
C LEU A 7 8.41 3.59 -3.90
N VAL A 8 8.13 4.66 -4.63
CA VAL A 8 9.12 5.31 -5.50
C VAL A 8 10.27 5.83 -4.64
N ALA A 9 11.51 5.80 -5.13
CA ALA A 9 12.70 6.22 -4.38
C ALA A 9 12.81 7.74 -4.11
N ASP A 10 11.82 8.53 -4.55
CA ASP A 10 11.85 9.98 -4.41
C ASP A 10 11.69 10.42 -2.94
N ALA A 11 12.60 11.30 -2.49
CA ALA A 11 12.70 11.85 -1.15
C ALA A 11 11.52 12.73 -0.73
N SER A 12 10.66 13.12 -1.68
CA SER A 12 9.48 13.97 -1.42
C SER A 12 8.28 13.25 -0.78
N GLN A 13 8.34 11.92 -0.61
CA GLN A 13 7.23 11.11 -0.10
C GLN A 13 7.13 11.02 1.43
N THR A 14 7.55 12.05 2.16
CA THR A 14 7.53 12.12 3.63
C THR A 14 6.15 11.77 4.22
N SER A 15 5.07 12.28 3.61
CA SER A 15 3.69 12.04 4.08
C SER A 15 3.25 10.57 4.07
N LYS A 16 3.83 9.73 3.19
CA LYS A 16 3.53 8.28 3.18
C LYS A 16 4.27 7.56 4.29
N LEU A 17 5.48 8.00 4.62
CA LEU A 17 6.26 7.48 5.75
C LEU A 17 5.60 7.87 7.07
N ASP A 18 5.06 9.10 7.17
CA ASP A 18 4.34 9.55 8.37
C ASP A 18 3.13 8.66 8.69
N ALA A 19 2.39 8.24 7.67
CA ALA A 19 1.26 7.32 7.84
C ALA A 19 1.71 5.94 8.34
N LEU A 20 2.83 5.41 7.83
CA LEU A 20 3.41 4.14 8.29
C LEU A 20 3.87 4.25 9.75
N CYS A 21 4.63 5.30 10.09
CA CYS A 21 5.07 5.55 11.45
C CYS A 21 3.90 5.72 12.43
N TYR A 22 2.80 6.33 11.99
CA TYR A 22 1.59 6.42 12.80
C TYR A 22 0.99 5.04 13.08
N LEU A 23 0.87 4.18 12.04
CA LEU A 23 0.33 2.83 12.18
C LEU A 23 1.20 1.94 13.08
N GLU A 24 2.53 2.04 12.97
CA GLU A 24 3.45 1.33 13.86
C GLU A 24 3.32 1.78 15.32
N ARG A 25 3.16 3.09 15.56
CA ARG A 25 2.95 3.62 16.91
C ARG A 25 1.59 3.19 17.47
N ALA A 26 0.53 3.26 16.67
CA ALA A 26 -0.80 2.85 17.05
C ALA A 26 -0.86 1.37 17.44
N ARG A 27 -0.06 0.50 16.80
CA ARG A 27 0.08 -0.90 17.17
C ARG A 27 0.62 -1.11 18.60
N ASN A 28 1.49 -0.22 19.05
CA ASN A 28 2.19 -0.34 20.33
C ASN A 28 1.44 0.32 21.50
N VAL A 29 0.39 1.10 21.24
CA VAL A 29 -0.41 1.80 22.26
C VAL A 29 -1.73 1.07 22.42
N ASP A 30 -1.77 0.15 23.39
CA ASP A 30 -2.89 -0.63 23.92
C ASP A 30 -3.89 -1.25 22.92
N LYS A 31 -4.22 -2.52 23.17
CA LYS A 31 -5.24 -3.28 22.42
C LYS A 31 -6.64 -2.77 22.73
N ASP A 32 -6.95 -1.55 22.31
CA ASP A 32 -8.32 -1.10 22.22
C ASP A 32 -9.04 -1.91 21.14
N SER A 33 -10.35 -2.00 21.26
CA SER A 33 -11.27 -2.88 20.50
C SER A 33 -11.32 -2.65 18.96
N GLY A 34 -10.40 -1.85 18.40
CA GLY A 34 -10.31 -1.52 16.97
C GLY A 34 -9.08 -2.08 16.24
N GLY A 35 -8.05 -2.54 16.97
CA GLY A 35 -6.77 -2.92 16.35
C GLY A 35 -6.87 -4.08 15.34
N GLU A 36 -7.83 -5.00 15.54
CA GLU A 36 -8.08 -6.13 14.63
C GLU A 36 -8.67 -5.72 13.27
N PHE A 37 -9.22 -4.50 13.16
CA PHE A 37 -9.75 -3.95 11.90
C PHE A 37 -8.73 -3.10 11.15
N VAL A 38 -7.54 -2.89 11.73
CA VAL A 38 -6.45 -2.15 11.12
C VAL A 38 -5.42 -3.14 10.58
N LEU A 39 -5.02 -2.94 9.33
CA LEU A 39 -4.05 -3.80 8.65
C LEU A 39 -2.71 -3.81 9.40
N GLU A 40 -2.19 -5.01 9.70
CA GLU A 40 -0.83 -5.13 10.20
C GLU A 40 0.18 -4.91 9.08
N LEU A 41 1.18 -4.07 9.37
CA LEU A 41 2.23 -3.69 8.44
C LEU A 41 3.61 -4.08 8.97
N PHE A 42 4.49 -4.45 8.04
CA PHE A 42 5.93 -4.60 8.26
C PHE A 42 6.66 -3.89 7.11
N ASP A 43 7.79 -3.27 7.37
CA ASP A 43 8.49 -2.48 6.36
C ASP A 43 10.01 -2.75 6.34
N PHE A 44 10.62 -2.49 5.18
CA PHE A 44 12.06 -2.60 4.98
C PHE A 44 12.50 -1.76 3.78
N GLN A 45 13.80 -1.53 3.64
CA GLN A 45 14.37 -0.78 2.51
C GLN A 45 15.13 -1.70 1.56
N ILE A 46 15.05 -1.41 0.27
CA ILE A 46 15.86 -2.04 -0.77
C ILE A 46 16.57 -0.99 -1.62
N GLU A 47 17.78 -1.29 -2.05
CA GLU A 47 18.48 -0.48 -3.05
C GLU A 47 18.10 -0.94 -4.45
N GLY A 48 17.71 0.01 -5.29
CA GLY A 48 17.44 -0.19 -6.71
C GLY A 48 18.25 0.75 -7.58
N PRO A 49 18.21 0.57 -8.92
CA PRO A 49 18.91 1.44 -9.86
C PRO A 49 18.56 2.93 -9.75
N ASN A 50 17.36 3.23 -9.21
CA ASN A 50 16.83 4.58 -9.07
C ASN A 50 16.96 5.12 -7.63
N GLY A 51 17.68 4.43 -6.74
CA GLY A 51 17.87 4.81 -5.34
C GLY A 51 17.20 3.84 -4.37
N THR A 52 17.02 4.30 -3.13
CA THR A 52 16.46 3.49 -2.03
C THR A 52 14.94 3.52 -2.07
N HIS A 53 14.33 2.33 -2.07
CA HIS A 53 12.88 2.16 -2.06
C HIS A 53 12.42 1.66 -0.69
N GLN A 54 11.41 2.34 -0.13
CA GLN A 54 10.68 1.82 1.03
C GLN A 54 9.68 0.74 0.56
N CYS A 55 9.77 -0.44 1.14
CA CYS A 55 8.89 -1.57 0.91
C CYS A 55 7.98 -1.77 2.13
N VAL A 56 6.69 -1.98 1.88
CA VAL A 56 5.68 -2.23 2.91
C VAL A 56 5.00 -3.56 2.60
N VAL A 57 5.02 -4.46 3.56
CA VAL A 57 4.39 -5.77 3.53
C VAL A 57 3.16 -5.74 4.43
N SER A 58 2.08 -6.32 3.94
CA SER A 58 0.87 -6.53 4.72
C SER A 58 0.31 -7.92 4.53
N GLU A 59 -0.66 -8.29 5.37
CA GLU A 59 -1.56 -9.39 5.07
C GLU A 59 -2.34 -9.12 3.76
N LEU A 60 -2.78 -10.20 3.11
CA LEU A 60 -3.61 -10.13 1.91
C LEU A 60 -5.08 -10.07 2.32
N LEU A 61 -5.76 -8.96 1.99
CA LEU A 61 -7.18 -8.78 2.24
C LEU A 61 -8.04 -9.04 1.00
N GLY A 62 -9.35 -9.13 1.22
CA GLY A 62 -10.36 -9.21 0.16
C GLY A 62 -10.53 -7.89 -0.61
N THR A 63 -11.52 -7.87 -1.51
CA THR A 63 -11.85 -6.67 -2.30
C THR A 63 -12.33 -5.54 -1.40
N GLY A 64 -11.92 -4.31 -1.71
CA GLY A 64 -12.45 -3.12 -1.03
C GLY A 64 -13.94 -2.90 -1.29
N VAL A 65 -14.57 -2.05 -0.48
CA VAL A 65 -15.99 -1.69 -0.53
C VAL A 65 -16.49 -1.15 -1.89
N HIS A 66 -15.59 -0.71 -2.76
CA HIS A 66 -15.90 -0.25 -4.12
C HIS A 66 -15.40 -1.21 -5.21
N GLY A 67 -15.18 -2.49 -4.87
CA GLY A 67 -14.56 -3.49 -5.74
C GLY A 67 -15.33 -3.73 -7.04
N HIS A 68 -15.03 -2.95 -8.07
CA HIS A 68 -15.21 -3.40 -9.44
C HIS A 68 -14.15 -4.49 -9.70
N PRO A 69 -14.52 -5.71 -10.15
CA PRO A 69 -13.53 -6.61 -10.74
C PRO A 69 -12.89 -5.86 -11.90
N GLN A 70 -11.56 -5.85 -11.98
CA GLN A 70 -10.86 -5.26 -13.13
C GLN A 70 -11.27 -6.04 -14.39
N ILE A 71 -12.28 -5.53 -15.11
CA ILE A 71 -12.62 -5.99 -16.45
C ILE A 71 -11.48 -5.49 -17.34
N PRO A 72 -10.82 -6.35 -18.15
CA PRO A 72 -9.87 -5.87 -19.14
C PRO A 72 -10.65 -4.97 -20.09
N VAL A 73 -10.36 -3.66 -20.09
CA VAL A 73 -10.97 -2.72 -21.02
C VAL A 73 -10.51 -3.14 -22.42
N PRO A 74 -11.39 -3.64 -23.31
CA PRO A 74 -10.99 -3.85 -24.69
C PRO A 74 -10.69 -2.48 -25.27
N LEU A 75 -9.53 -2.36 -25.92
CA LEU A 75 -9.09 -1.17 -26.64
C LEU A 75 -10.21 -0.72 -27.59
N ALA A 76 -11.06 0.21 -27.15
CA ALA A 76 -12.12 0.76 -27.97
C ALA A 76 -11.44 1.52 -29.11
N LYS A 77 -11.55 0.98 -30.32
CA LYS A 77 -11.09 1.64 -31.54
C LYS A 77 -11.73 3.02 -31.61
N SER A 78 -10.90 4.05 -31.73
CA SER A 78 -11.29 5.37 -32.18
C SER A 78 -12.14 5.24 -33.45
N MET A 79 -13.41 5.59 -33.37
CA MET A 79 -14.23 5.87 -34.54
C MET A 79 -14.42 7.38 -34.60
N SER A 80 -13.61 7.99 -35.46
CA SER A 80 -13.90 9.30 -36.05
C SER A 80 -15.04 9.12 -37.05
N VAL A 81 -16.09 9.92 -36.90
CA VAL A 81 -16.91 10.40 -38.02
C VAL A 81 -17.16 11.88 -37.76
#